data_AF-A0A0B7G0X2-F1
#
_entry.id   AF-A0A0B7G0X2-F1
#
_cell.length_a   1.000
_cell.length_b   1.000
_cell.length_c   1.000
_cell.angle_alpha   90.00
_cell.angle_beta   90.00
_cell.angle_gamma   90.00
#
_symmetry.space_group_name_H-M   'P 1'
#
loop_
_entity.id
_entity.type
_entity.pdbx_description
1 polymer ?
#
loop_
_entity_poly.entity_id
_entity_poly.type
_entity_poly.pdbx_seq_one_letter_code
_entity_poly.pdbx_strand_id
1 'polypeptide(L)'
;MASTTKQSMKKVPINKKQRRCKWWDNQCSSAVSELETSARGEEQAATLGCLQSAIRAARRSLGDSICALATPTNVHKLTKWYQDKRDLPLPPLKANSRTTTIPDNQAQMLRDTFFPATAPPADSLSPLGVPHHPTRTHQRITAAKINLAVSSSNNNSALGAFGSNYHLLKWFHNALPNVVLDLLTHVLSLDSTPSAYVMLWL
;
A
#
# COMPACT_ATOMS: atom_id res chain seq x y z
N MET A 1 -6.98 -23.65 49.33
CA MET A 1 -5.77 -23.33 48.53
C MET A 1 -6.17 -23.23 47.06
N ALA A 2 -6.00 -22.06 46.44
CA ALA A 2 -5.84 -21.94 44.98
C ALA A 2 -5.20 -20.59 44.70
N SER A 3 -3.99 -20.63 44.15
CA SER A 3 -3.06 -19.52 44.00
C SER A 3 -3.04 -19.05 42.54
N THR A 4 -3.15 -17.73 42.37
CA THR A 4 -2.42 -16.89 41.41
C THR A 4 -2.60 -17.09 39.89
N THR A 5 -3.04 -16.01 39.22
CA THR A 5 -2.44 -15.60 37.95
C THR A 5 -2.47 -14.06 37.82
N LYS A 6 -1.56 -13.37 38.50
CA LYS A 6 -1.23 -11.97 38.19
C LYS A 6 -0.21 -11.97 37.04
N GLN A 7 -0.70 -11.98 35.81
CA GLN A 7 0.15 -11.85 34.64
C GLN A 7 0.54 -10.37 34.47
N SER A 8 1.71 -10.04 35.03
CA SER A 8 2.36 -8.74 34.93
C SER A 8 2.63 -8.39 33.46
N MET A 9 1.99 -7.33 32.95
CA MET A 9 2.32 -6.75 31.65
C MET A 9 3.78 -6.27 31.66
N LYS A 10 4.60 -6.84 30.76
CA LYS A 10 5.98 -6.37 30.55
C LYS A 10 5.94 -4.90 30.13
N LYS A 11 6.54 -4.02 30.96
CA LYS A 11 6.68 -2.60 30.66
C LYS A 11 7.57 -2.43 29.42
N VAL A 12 6.96 -2.02 28.31
CA VAL A 12 7.71 -1.62 27.11
C VAL A 12 8.30 -0.23 27.39
N PRO A 13 9.63 -0.05 27.37
CA PRO A 13 10.22 1.27 27.56
C PRO A 13 9.75 2.20 26.43
N ILE A 14 9.27 3.39 26.81
CA ILE A 14 8.89 4.45 25.88
C ILE A 14 10.14 4.82 25.09
N ASN A 15 10.15 4.44 23.82
CA ASN A 15 11.31 4.60 22.96
C ASN A 15 11.48 6.09 22.65
N LYS A 16 12.72 6.63 22.72
CA LYS A 16 13.04 8.04 22.36
C LYS A 16 12.51 8.48 20.98
N LYS A 17 12.18 7.51 20.12
CA LYS A 17 11.54 7.69 18.82
C LYS A 17 10.12 8.28 18.90
N GLN A 18 9.33 7.95 19.93
CA GLN A 18 7.96 8.44 20.05
C GLN A 18 7.89 9.95 20.30
N ARG A 19 8.85 10.51 21.04
CA ARG A 19 9.00 11.97 21.28
C ARG A 19 9.31 12.76 19.99
N ARG A 20 9.64 12.10 18.88
CA ARG A 20 9.97 12.73 17.59
C ARG A 20 8.86 12.61 16.54
N CYS A 21 7.74 11.99 16.90
CA CYS A 21 6.62 11.85 15.97
C CYS A 21 5.92 13.21 15.80
N LYS A 22 5.45 13.53 14.59
CA LYS A 22 4.75 14.79 14.28
C LYS A 22 3.47 15.02 15.09
N TRP A 23 2.84 13.96 15.58
CA TRP A 23 1.67 14.02 16.45
C TRP A 23 2.01 14.23 17.93
N TRP A 24 3.29 14.23 18.32
CA TRP A 24 3.68 14.37 19.72
C TRP A 24 3.57 15.83 20.18
N ASP A 25 2.83 16.07 21.26
CA ASP A 25 2.56 17.40 21.79
C ASP A 25 3.08 17.60 23.23
N ASN A 26 2.87 18.80 23.79
CA ASN A 26 3.30 19.15 25.14
C ASN A 26 2.56 18.33 26.22
N GLN A 27 1.31 17.91 25.96
CA GLN A 27 0.54 17.07 26.88
C GLN A 27 1.12 15.66 26.97
N CYS A 28 1.54 15.09 25.83
CA CYS A 28 2.27 13.82 25.80
C CYS A 28 3.59 13.93 26.59
N SER A 29 4.32 15.04 26.43
CA SER A 29 5.57 15.27 27.18
C SER A 29 5.34 15.39 28.69
N SER A 30 4.29 16.11 29.12
CA SER A 30 3.91 16.23 30.54
C SER A 30 3.54 14.88 31.13
N ALA A 31 2.66 14.12 30.44
CA ALA A 31 2.21 12.81 30.90
C ALA A 31 3.37 11.79 31.00
N VAL A 32 4.39 11.89 30.13
CA VAL A 32 5.62 11.08 30.27
C VAL A 32 6.43 11.50 31.49
N SER A 33 6.58 12.80 31.74
CA SER A 33 7.30 13.31 32.92
C SER A 33 6.62 12.87 34.23
N GLU A 34 5.29 12.91 34.28
CA GLU A 34 4.48 12.41 35.40
C GLU A 34 4.62 10.90 35.58
N LEU A 35 4.65 10.14 34.47
CA LEU A 35 4.88 8.71 34.53
C LEU A 35 6.28 8.35 35.03
N GLU A 36 7.31 9.11 34.64
CA GLU A 36 8.70 8.93 35.08
C GLU A 36 8.88 9.25 36.57
N THR A 37 8.05 10.15 37.13
CA THR A 37 8.09 10.57 38.54
C THR A 37 7.13 9.79 39.44
N SER A 38 6.14 9.09 38.88
CA SER A 38 5.14 8.33 39.66
C SER A 38 5.71 7.13 40.42
N ALA A 39 5.20 6.91 41.64
CA ALA A 39 5.55 5.75 42.46
C ALA A 39 5.00 4.44 41.84
N ARG A 40 5.65 3.31 42.13
CA ARG A 40 5.20 1.99 41.63
C ARG A 40 3.91 1.58 42.31
N GLY A 41 2.88 1.21 41.54
CA GLY A 41 1.60 0.72 42.08
C GLY A 41 0.40 1.19 41.27
N GLU A 42 -0.71 1.47 41.96
CA GLU A 42 -1.95 1.96 41.34
C GLU A 42 -1.78 3.36 40.71
N GLU A 43 -0.99 4.23 41.32
CA GLU A 43 -0.65 5.55 40.77
C GLU A 43 0.02 5.44 39.40
N GLN A 44 0.86 4.43 39.20
CA GLN A 44 1.49 4.18 37.91
C GLN A 44 0.50 3.71 36.83
N ALA A 45 -0.55 2.99 37.22
CA ALA A 45 -1.61 2.58 36.30
C ALA A 45 -2.45 3.79 35.87
N ALA A 46 -2.74 4.70 36.80
CA ALA A 46 -3.44 5.96 36.52
C ALA A 46 -2.61 6.86 35.58
N THR A 47 -1.32 7.07 35.85
CA THR A 47 -0.45 7.88 34.98
C THR A 47 -0.23 7.26 33.61
N LEU A 48 -0.16 5.92 33.50
CA LEU A 48 -0.20 5.23 32.21
C LEU A 48 -1.51 5.47 31.45
N GLY A 49 -2.64 5.47 32.15
CA GLY A 49 -3.94 5.82 31.58
C GLY A 49 -3.96 7.24 31.02
N CYS A 50 -3.46 8.21 31.80
CA CYS A 50 -3.30 9.61 31.39
C CYS A 50 -2.41 9.75 30.15
N LEU A 51 -1.28 9.05 30.11
CA LEU A 51 -0.40 9.04 28.93
C LEU A 51 -1.12 8.48 27.70
N GLN A 52 -1.84 7.36 27.84
CA GLN A 52 -2.58 6.78 26.72
C GLN A 52 -3.71 7.69 26.24
N SER A 53 -4.38 8.43 27.14
CA SER A 53 -5.36 9.45 26.72
C SER A 53 -4.70 10.62 26.00
N ALA A 54 -3.56 11.12 26.49
CA ALA A 54 -2.81 12.20 25.84
C ALA A 54 -2.35 11.79 24.43
N ILE A 55 -1.78 10.59 24.26
CA ILE A 55 -1.39 10.07 22.95
C ILE A 55 -2.59 9.97 22.00
N ARG A 56 -3.74 9.48 22.49
CA ARG A 56 -4.96 9.40 21.67
C ARG A 56 -5.47 10.79 21.28
N ALA A 57 -5.46 11.75 22.19
CA ALA A 57 -5.88 13.11 21.93
C ALA A 57 -4.96 13.80 20.91
N ALA A 58 -3.65 13.69 21.08
CA ALA A 58 -2.66 14.30 20.19
C ALA A 58 -2.74 13.74 18.76
N ARG A 59 -2.94 12.41 18.61
CA ARG A 59 -3.17 11.77 17.31
C ARG A 59 -4.46 12.24 16.63
N ARG A 60 -5.55 12.40 17.39
CA ARG A 60 -6.82 12.93 16.86
C ARG A 60 -6.66 14.37 16.40
N SER A 61 -6.06 15.22 17.24
CA SER A 61 -5.79 16.63 16.91
C SER A 61 -4.97 16.77 15.63
N LEU A 62 -3.92 15.95 15.45
CA LEU A 62 -3.18 15.92 14.19
C LEU A 62 -4.09 15.49 13.01
N GLY A 63 -4.89 14.43 13.18
CA GLY A 63 -5.84 13.99 12.16
C GLY A 63 -6.82 15.10 11.76
N ASP A 64 -7.41 15.79 12.74
CA ASP A 64 -8.33 16.90 12.52
C ASP A 64 -7.65 18.06 11.78
N SER A 65 -6.39 18.38 12.12
CA SER A 65 -5.59 19.39 11.43
C SER A 65 -5.33 19.04 9.96
N ILE A 66 -5.13 17.75 9.66
CA ILE A 66 -4.89 17.26 8.30
C ILE A 66 -6.18 17.26 7.49
N CYS A 67 -7.30 16.87 8.11
CA CYS A 67 -8.63 16.95 7.51
C CYS A 67 -9.01 18.40 7.19
N ALA A 68 -8.67 19.36 8.06
CA ALA A 68 -8.91 20.78 7.80
C ALA A 68 -8.13 21.32 6.60
N LEU A 69 -6.97 20.75 6.29
CA LEU A 69 -6.12 21.10 5.14
C LEU A 69 -6.49 20.32 3.86
N ALA A 70 -7.44 19.40 3.93
CA ALA A 70 -7.78 18.51 2.83
C ALA A 70 -8.62 19.21 1.76
N THR A 71 -8.10 19.23 0.54
CA THR A 71 -8.78 19.64 -0.69
C THR A 71 -8.84 18.46 -1.65
N PRO A 72 -9.84 18.39 -2.57
CA PRO A 72 -9.95 17.29 -3.53
C PRO A 72 -8.67 17.03 -4.35
N THR A 73 -7.87 18.08 -4.59
CA THR A 73 -6.61 18.01 -5.33
C THR A 73 -5.43 17.49 -4.51
N ASN A 74 -5.49 17.53 -3.18
CA ASN A 74 -4.37 17.19 -2.29
C ASN A 74 -4.63 16.00 -1.36
N VAL A 75 -5.86 15.45 -1.29
CA VAL A 75 -6.23 14.35 -0.37
C VAL A 75 -5.23 13.18 -0.44
N HIS A 76 -4.84 12.77 -1.65
CA HIS A 76 -3.88 11.67 -1.85
C HIS A 76 -2.46 11.97 -1.36
N LYS A 77 -2.06 13.25 -1.31
CA LYS A 77 -0.77 13.66 -0.74
C LYS A 77 -0.84 13.66 0.78
N LEU A 78 -1.97 14.13 1.31
CA LEU A 78 -2.20 14.19 2.74
C LEU A 78 -2.28 12.77 3.31
N THR A 79 -3.04 11.83 2.76
CA THR A 79 -3.17 10.43 3.28
C THR A 79 -1.86 9.68 3.47
N LYS A 80 -0.75 10.13 2.86
CA LYS A 80 0.61 9.61 3.11
C LYS A 80 1.22 10.07 4.44
N TRP A 81 0.51 10.85 5.26
CA TRP A 81 0.98 11.43 6.52
C TRP A 81 1.34 10.39 7.61
N TYR A 82 0.71 9.22 7.58
CA TYR A 82 1.02 8.10 8.48
C TYR A 82 2.25 7.29 8.07
N GLN A 83 2.66 7.39 6.80
CA GLN A 83 3.93 6.83 6.38
C GLN A 83 4.97 7.80 6.90
N ASP A 84 5.57 7.50 8.05
CA ASP A 84 6.90 8.00 8.37
C ASP A 84 7.74 7.64 7.14
N LYS A 85 7.90 8.60 6.22
CA LYS A 85 8.91 8.49 5.19
C LYS A 85 10.19 8.37 5.98
N ARG A 86 10.72 7.16 6.00
CA ARG A 86 12.15 7.01 6.13
C ARG A 86 12.67 7.75 4.91
N ASP A 87 12.98 9.03 5.09
CA ASP A 87 13.82 9.81 4.18
C ASP A 87 15.23 9.22 4.31
N LEU A 88 15.34 7.92 4.06
CA LEU A 88 16.59 7.27 3.80
C LEU A 88 16.93 7.74 2.40
N PRO A 89 18.02 8.53 2.24
CA PRO A 89 18.48 8.84 0.91
C PRO A 89 18.67 7.52 0.16
N LEU A 90 18.18 7.47 -1.08
CA LEU A 90 18.40 6.34 -1.96
C LEU A 90 19.90 6.01 -1.93
N PRO A 91 20.27 4.73 -1.75
CA PRO A 91 21.67 4.36 -1.67
C PRO A 91 22.40 4.86 -2.93
N PRO A 92 23.68 5.25 -2.82
CA PRO A 92 24.47 5.69 -3.97
C PRO A 92 24.36 4.65 -5.08
N LEU A 93 23.92 5.08 -6.26
CA LEU A 93 23.82 4.18 -7.40
C LEU A 93 25.12 4.27 -8.20
N LYS A 94 25.59 3.13 -8.72
CA LYS A 94 26.79 3.05 -9.57
C LYS A 94 26.43 2.45 -10.92
N ALA A 95 26.67 3.19 -12.01
CA ALA A 95 26.55 2.68 -13.37
C ALA A 95 27.64 3.30 -14.25
N ASN A 96 28.18 2.53 -15.20
CA ASN A 96 29.17 2.99 -16.19
C ASN A 96 30.29 3.85 -15.56
N SER A 97 30.92 3.30 -14.52
CA SER A 97 32.00 3.92 -13.71
C SER A 97 31.67 5.26 -13.01
N ARG A 98 30.41 5.72 -13.03
CA ARG A 98 29.93 6.89 -12.27
C ARG A 98 29.11 6.46 -11.06
N THR A 99 29.32 7.13 -9.93
CA THR A 99 28.53 6.95 -8.71
C THR A 99 27.73 8.23 -8.47
N THR A 100 26.42 8.12 -8.27
CA THR A 100 25.53 9.27 -8.06
C THR A 100 24.74 9.13 -6.75
N THR A 101 24.72 10.23 -5.99
CA THR A 101 23.96 10.37 -4.73
C THR A 101 22.84 11.41 -4.84
N ILE A 102 22.80 12.15 -5.94
CA ILE A 102 21.79 13.18 -6.22
C ILE A 102 20.55 12.48 -6.79
N PRO A 103 19.35 12.64 -6.18
CA PRO A 103 18.13 11.92 -6.59
C PRO A 103 17.76 12.07 -8.07
N ASP A 104 17.92 13.25 -8.64
CA ASP A 104 17.61 13.49 -10.06
C ASP A 104 18.55 12.70 -10.99
N ASN A 105 19.84 12.66 -10.64
CA ASN A 105 20.83 11.89 -11.38
C ASN A 105 20.62 10.38 -11.19
N GLN A 106 20.17 9.95 -10.01
CA GLN A 106 19.79 8.56 -9.76
C GLN A 106 18.58 8.15 -10.61
N ALA A 107 17.57 9.01 -10.72
CA ALA A 107 16.39 8.76 -11.56
C ALA A 107 16.76 8.66 -13.05
N GLN A 108 17.59 9.58 -13.55
CA GLN A 108 18.10 9.53 -14.93
C GLN A 108 18.90 8.24 -15.17
N MET A 109 19.78 7.88 -14.25
CA MET A 109 20.62 6.70 -14.41
C MET A 109 19.80 5.40 -14.37
N LEU A 110 18.76 5.32 -13.54
CA LEU A 110 17.82 4.19 -13.56
C LEU A 110 17.06 4.13 -14.88
N ARG A 111 16.58 5.27 -15.38
CA ARG A 111 15.91 5.34 -16.68
C ARG A 111 16.82 4.82 -17.79
N ASP A 112 18.05 5.32 -17.87
CA ASP A 112 18.97 4.95 -18.96
C ASP A 112 19.43 3.49 -18.85
N THR A 113 19.48 2.93 -17.63
CA THR A 113 19.86 1.52 -17.40
C THR A 113 18.73 0.54 -17.74
N PHE A 114 17.50 0.82 -17.30
CA PHE A 114 16.38 -0.11 -17.42
C PHE A 114 15.45 0.17 -18.60
N PHE A 115 15.45 1.40 -19.11
CA PHE A 115 14.59 1.88 -20.19
C PHE A 115 15.41 2.63 -21.25
N PRO A 116 16.36 1.95 -21.91
CA PRO A 116 17.17 2.57 -22.96
C PRO A 116 16.26 3.10 -24.08
N ALA A 117 16.64 4.26 -24.65
CA ALA A 117 15.87 4.92 -25.71
C ALA A 117 15.68 4.04 -26.96
N THR A 118 16.62 3.12 -27.18
CA THR A 118 16.54 2.09 -28.20
C THR A 118 16.44 0.76 -27.49
N ALA A 119 15.35 0.02 -27.73
CA ALA A 119 15.24 -1.34 -27.23
C ALA A 119 16.42 -2.15 -27.81
N PRO A 120 17.15 -2.92 -26.99
CA PRO A 120 18.11 -3.87 -27.54
C PRO A 120 17.37 -4.82 -28.49
N PRO A 121 18.02 -5.29 -29.57
CA PRO A 121 17.42 -6.30 -30.42
C PRO A 121 16.99 -7.46 -29.52
N ALA A 122 15.75 -7.94 -29.69
CA ALA A 122 15.26 -9.07 -28.93
C ALA A 122 16.25 -10.21 -29.11
N ASP A 123 16.84 -10.69 -28.00
CA ASP A 123 17.71 -11.85 -28.03
C ASP A 123 16.92 -12.98 -28.68
N SER A 124 17.35 -13.38 -29.87
CA SER A 124 16.71 -14.49 -30.56
C SER A 124 16.85 -15.71 -29.67
N LEU A 125 15.73 -16.34 -29.32
CA LEU A 125 15.72 -17.57 -28.53
C LEU A 125 16.35 -18.77 -29.30
N SER A 126 16.89 -18.54 -30.50
CA SER A 126 17.79 -19.47 -31.19
C SER A 126 19.24 -19.22 -30.73
N PRO A 127 19.89 -20.15 -30.00
CA PRO A 127 19.84 -21.61 -30.16
C PRO A 127 19.28 -22.39 -28.96
N LEU A 128 18.48 -21.75 -28.08
CA LEU A 128 17.90 -22.40 -26.90
C LEU A 128 16.80 -23.43 -27.22
N GLY A 129 16.44 -23.58 -28.51
CA GLY A 129 15.51 -24.62 -28.96
C GLY A 129 14.08 -24.46 -28.46
N VAL A 130 13.71 -23.27 -27.95
CA VAL A 130 12.36 -22.99 -27.49
C VAL A 130 11.44 -22.95 -28.71
N PRO A 131 10.52 -23.92 -28.88
CA PRO A 131 9.65 -23.94 -30.05
C PRO A 131 8.76 -22.70 -30.05
N HIS A 132 8.57 -22.07 -31.22
CA HIS A 132 7.62 -20.98 -31.40
C HIS A 132 6.25 -21.46 -30.89
N HIS A 133 5.79 -20.90 -29.77
CA HIS A 133 4.48 -21.26 -29.25
C HIS A 133 3.42 -20.65 -30.19
N PRO A 134 2.47 -21.44 -30.70
CA PRO A 134 1.41 -20.88 -31.51
C PRO A 134 0.62 -19.87 -30.69
N THR A 135 0.33 -18.71 -31.29
CA THR A 135 -0.56 -17.71 -30.69
C THR A 135 -1.90 -18.38 -30.42
N ARG A 136 -2.26 -18.52 -29.14
CA ARG A 136 -3.54 -19.12 -28.76
C ARG A 136 -4.66 -18.22 -29.26
N THR A 137 -5.59 -18.78 -30.03
CA THR A 137 -6.81 -18.06 -30.40
C THR A 137 -7.63 -17.81 -29.14
N HIS A 138 -7.97 -16.54 -28.90
CA HIS A 138 -8.85 -16.19 -27.80
C HIS A 138 -10.26 -16.67 -28.10
N GLN A 139 -10.87 -17.42 -27.17
CA GLN A 139 -12.27 -17.80 -27.30
C GLN A 139 -13.15 -16.55 -27.20
N ARG A 140 -14.18 -16.46 -28.05
CA ARG A 140 -15.18 -15.40 -27.97
C ARG A 140 -15.81 -15.39 -26.57
N ILE A 141 -15.79 -14.24 -25.91
CA ILE A 141 -16.48 -14.01 -24.65
C ILE A 141 -17.97 -13.80 -24.96
N THR A 142 -18.83 -14.52 -24.27
CA THR A 142 -20.29 -14.38 -24.35
C THR A 142 -20.84 -13.81 -23.04
N ALA A 143 -21.95 -13.08 -23.11
CA ALA A 143 -22.62 -12.54 -21.93
C ALA A 143 -22.91 -13.62 -20.87
N ALA A 144 -23.30 -14.82 -21.30
CA ALA A 144 -23.54 -15.95 -20.41
C ALA A 144 -22.29 -16.37 -19.59
N LYS A 145 -21.10 -16.34 -20.21
CA LYS A 145 -19.83 -16.63 -19.50
C LYS A 145 -19.52 -15.56 -18.47
N ILE A 146 -19.76 -14.29 -18.80
CA ILE A 146 -19.56 -13.18 -17.85
C ILE A 146 -20.53 -13.30 -16.68
N ASN A 147 -21.81 -13.55 -16.95
CA ASN A 147 -22.83 -13.75 -15.92
C ASN A 147 -22.44 -14.89 -14.98
N LEU A 148 -22.00 -16.01 -15.54
CA LEU A 148 -21.55 -17.16 -14.76
C LEU A 148 -20.36 -16.77 -13.88
N ALA A 149 -19.31 -16.18 -14.44
CA ALA A 149 -18.10 -15.79 -13.71
C ALA A 149 -18.39 -14.76 -12.60
N VAL A 150 -19.21 -13.75 -12.89
CA VAL A 150 -19.63 -12.74 -11.92
C VAL A 150 -20.47 -13.40 -10.81
N SER A 151 -21.39 -14.30 -11.15
CA SER A 151 -22.23 -14.99 -10.16
C SER A 151 -21.44 -15.95 -9.26
N SER A 152 -20.43 -16.65 -9.80
CA SER A 152 -19.59 -17.60 -9.06
C SER A 152 -18.53 -16.92 -8.17
N SER A 153 -18.27 -15.63 -8.38
CA SER A 153 -17.28 -14.89 -7.61
C SER A 153 -17.69 -14.68 -6.16
N ASN A 154 -16.73 -14.75 -5.23
CA ASN A 154 -16.96 -14.52 -3.80
C ASN A 154 -16.78 -13.03 -3.45
N ASN A 155 -17.74 -12.46 -2.72
CA ASN A 155 -17.67 -11.06 -2.26
C ASN A 155 -16.56 -10.81 -1.23
N ASN A 156 -16.10 -11.86 -0.55
CA ASN A 156 -15.09 -11.80 0.50
C ASN A 156 -13.67 -12.10 0.00
N SER A 157 -13.46 -12.20 -1.31
CA SER A 157 -12.11 -12.33 -1.88
C SER A 157 -11.26 -11.09 -1.59
N ALA A 158 -9.94 -11.26 -1.66
CA ALA A 158 -9.00 -10.17 -1.46
C ALA A 158 -9.30 -8.98 -2.39
N LEU A 159 -9.14 -7.77 -1.84
CA LEU A 159 -9.35 -6.52 -2.58
C LEU A 159 -8.34 -6.38 -3.72
N GLY A 160 -8.78 -5.79 -4.82
CA GLY A 160 -7.89 -5.55 -5.93
C GLY A 160 -6.93 -4.39 -5.75
N ALA A 161 -6.06 -4.18 -6.75
CA ALA A 161 -5.04 -3.14 -6.72
C ALA A 161 -5.59 -1.73 -6.43
N PHE A 162 -6.88 -1.50 -6.74
CA PHE A 162 -7.60 -0.25 -6.49
C PHE A 162 -8.54 -0.30 -5.29
N GLY A 163 -8.46 -1.32 -4.43
CA GLY A 163 -9.37 -1.51 -3.31
C GLY A 163 -10.79 -1.93 -3.71
N SER A 164 -10.99 -2.32 -4.96
CA SER A 164 -12.28 -2.82 -5.47
C SER A 164 -12.50 -4.28 -5.08
N ASN A 165 -13.74 -4.63 -4.74
CA ASN A 165 -14.17 -6.00 -4.46
C ASN A 165 -15.15 -6.52 -5.52
N TYR A 166 -15.44 -7.83 -5.48
CA TYR A 166 -16.44 -8.44 -6.36
C TYR A 166 -17.86 -7.92 -6.12
N HIS A 167 -18.15 -7.34 -4.95
CA HIS A 167 -19.45 -6.72 -4.67
C HIS A 167 -19.68 -5.50 -5.58
N LEU A 168 -18.68 -4.65 -5.76
CA LEU A 168 -18.73 -3.51 -6.67
C LEU A 168 -18.87 -3.98 -8.12
N LEU A 169 -18.13 -5.03 -8.51
CA LEU A 169 -18.21 -5.60 -9.85
C LEU A 169 -19.60 -6.17 -10.16
N LYS A 170 -20.19 -6.91 -9.22
CA LYS A 170 -21.56 -7.44 -9.33
C LYS A 170 -22.58 -6.31 -9.46
N TRP A 171 -22.46 -5.27 -8.63
CA TRP A 171 -23.33 -4.11 -8.71
C TRP A 171 -23.22 -3.40 -10.06
N PHE A 172 -21.99 -3.14 -10.52
CA PHE A 172 -21.72 -2.50 -11.80
C PHE A 172 -22.26 -3.32 -12.97
N HIS A 173 -22.00 -4.63 -12.96
CA HIS A 173 -22.50 -5.55 -13.98
C HIS A 173 -24.03 -5.61 -14.02
N ASN A 174 -24.70 -5.57 -12.86
CA ASN A 174 -26.16 -5.54 -12.79
C ASN A 174 -26.74 -4.22 -13.33
N ALA A 175 -26.05 -3.09 -13.14
CA ALA A 175 -26.48 -1.80 -13.66
C ALA A 175 -26.22 -1.66 -15.18
N LEU A 176 -25.09 -2.21 -15.66
CA LEU A 176 -24.60 -2.03 -17.03
C LEU A 176 -23.98 -3.35 -17.57
N PRO A 177 -24.81 -4.35 -17.95
CA PRO A 177 -24.31 -5.67 -18.34
C PRO A 177 -23.51 -5.66 -19.65
N ASN A 178 -23.86 -4.78 -20.60
CA ASN A 178 -23.24 -4.74 -21.92
C ASN A 178 -21.84 -4.10 -21.89
N VAL A 179 -21.60 -3.15 -20.99
CA VAL A 179 -20.34 -2.40 -20.92
C VAL A 179 -19.15 -3.31 -20.62
N VAL A 180 -19.34 -4.29 -19.73
CA VAL A 180 -18.30 -5.26 -19.38
C VAL A 180 -17.95 -6.15 -20.58
N LEU A 181 -18.96 -6.59 -21.33
CA LEU A 181 -18.78 -7.42 -22.52
C LEU A 181 -18.06 -6.66 -23.64
N ASP A 182 -18.48 -5.42 -23.90
CA ASP A 182 -17.90 -4.57 -24.94
C ASP A 182 -16.43 -4.25 -24.63
N LEU A 183 -16.13 -3.91 -23.37
CA LEU A 183 -14.76 -3.65 -22.93
C LEU A 183 -13.85 -4.87 -23.09
N LEU A 184 -14.31 -6.04 -22.64
CA LEU A 184 -13.52 -7.28 -22.76
C LEU A 184 -13.32 -7.69 -24.22
N THR A 185 -14.35 -7.53 -25.05
CA THR A 185 -14.26 -7.82 -26.49
C THR A 185 -13.28 -6.88 -27.18
N HIS A 186 -13.30 -5.60 -26.83
CA HIS A 186 -12.39 -4.60 -27.38
C HIS A 186 -10.93 -4.85 -26.96
N VAL A 187 -10.69 -5.17 -25.68
CA VAL A 187 -9.35 -5.53 -25.18
C VAL A 187 -8.80 -6.76 -25.89
N LEU A 188 -9.63 -7.78 -26.12
CA LEU A 188 -9.20 -8.97 -26.86
C LEU A 188 -8.94 -8.72 -28.35
N SER A 189 -9.58 -7.71 -28.94
CA SER A 189 -9.37 -7.34 -30.35
C SER A 189 -8.09 -6.54 -30.60
N LEU A 190 -7.46 -6.02 -29.54
CA LEU A 190 -6.30 -5.14 -29.68
C LEU A 190 -4.97 -5.88 -29.86
N ASP A 191 -4.94 -7.23 -29.81
CA ASP A 191 -3.76 -8.13 -29.91
C ASP A 191 -2.54 -7.76 -29.03
N SER A 192 -2.60 -6.65 -28.30
CA SER A 192 -1.68 -6.28 -27.25
C SER A 192 -1.90 -7.29 -26.15
N THR A 193 -0.89 -8.11 -25.90
CA THR A 193 -0.81 -8.99 -24.75
C THR A 193 -1.42 -8.26 -23.55
N PRO A 194 -2.51 -8.78 -22.94
CA PRO A 194 -2.95 -8.24 -21.68
C PRO A 194 -1.74 -8.29 -20.75
N SER A 195 -1.22 -7.13 -20.36
CA SER A 195 -0.17 -7.02 -19.35
C SER A 195 -0.52 -8.01 -18.25
N ALA A 196 0.45 -8.83 -17.81
CA ALA A 196 0.24 -9.98 -16.92
C ALA A 196 -0.62 -9.69 -15.67
N TYR A 197 -0.84 -8.42 -15.36
CA TYR A 197 -1.83 -7.90 -14.42
C TYR A 197 -3.30 -8.25 -14.72
N VAL A 198 -3.74 -8.38 -15.98
CA VAL A 198 -5.15 -8.67 -16.31
C VAL A 198 -5.50 -10.15 -16.09
N MET A 199 -4.52 -11.05 -16.21
CA MET A 199 -4.70 -12.49 -15.96
C MET A 199 -4.78 -12.87 -14.48
N LEU A 200 -4.48 -11.95 -13.56
CA LEU A 200 -4.66 -12.17 -12.11
C LEU A 200 -6.11 -11.95 -11.63
N TRP A 201 -7.04 -11.70 -12.56
CA TRP A 201 -8.46 -11.42 -12.26
C TRP A 201 -9.46 -12.40 -12.88
N LEU A 202 -8.99 -13.55 -13.38
CA LEU A 202 -9.84 -14.69 -13.72
C LEU A 202 -9.44 -15.89 -12.86
#